data_AF-A0A817LY37-F1
#
_entry.id   AF-A0A817LY37-F1
#
_cell.length_a   1.000
_cell.length_b   1.000
_cell.length_c   1.000
_cell.angle_alpha   90.00
_cell.angle_beta   90.00
_cell.angle_gamma   90.00
#
_symmetry.space_group_name_H-M   'P 1'
#
loop_
_entity.id
_entity.type
_entity.pdbx_description
1 polymer ?
#
loop_
_entity_poly.entity_id
_entity_poly.type
_entity_poly.pdbx_seq_one_letter_code
_entity_poly.pdbx_strand_id
1 'polypeptide(L)'
;LNDWRRRASIFHENVKDVSRLLQKLVSINNRALLYDIYNYINDINSTFILCSKYLYWIDDNQKHSSVFMSGDEEPWSKRGGLAGDFLDLLPIGDFQSLMKPGLNSLSNIFFIRPITSNDHASMYALCTTISYQYDIDHLINQYSQILADKIIGRYLSSSLNNVNNCYAIDNNEDNLCGFVLTINESEKYDKFIQTKWIEQLHEKYPNVDQNFFELIECPQWIYDQYSVRIQIFIDLAIKTDEIYHVGCKLMKILSENLSQQGYGGCHALLDERNVCLHKFYLYLGFTDIANIDQNDHMILLAKRF
;
A
#
# COMPACT_ATOMS: atom_id res chain seq x y z
N LEU A 1 -19.85 -29.58 8.10
CA LEU A 1 -18.94 -28.60 7.45
C LEU A 1 -19.72 -27.48 6.75
N ASN A 2 -20.63 -27.77 5.81
CA ASN A 2 -21.37 -26.73 5.06
C ASN A 2 -22.26 -25.81 5.94
N ASP A 3 -22.99 -26.35 6.93
CA ASP A 3 -23.82 -25.51 7.80
C ASP A 3 -22.98 -24.63 8.76
N TRP A 4 -21.79 -25.08 9.16
CA TRP A 4 -20.86 -24.29 9.97
C TRP A 4 -20.29 -23.11 9.16
N ARG A 5 -19.80 -23.36 7.94
CA ARG A 5 -19.30 -22.29 7.05
C ARG A 5 -20.38 -21.26 6.72
N ARG A 6 -21.62 -21.71 6.53
CA ARG A 6 -22.77 -20.81 6.32
C ARG A 6 -23.02 -19.92 7.53
N ARG A 7 -23.01 -20.48 8.75
CA ARG A 7 -23.18 -19.70 9.99
C ARG A 7 -22.01 -18.74 10.24
N ALA A 8 -20.78 -19.17 9.97
CA ALA A 8 -19.59 -18.32 10.05
C ALA A 8 -19.68 -17.13 9.08
N SER A 9 -20.07 -17.38 7.82
CA SER A 9 -20.31 -16.32 6.83
C SER A 9 -21.36 -15.30 7.29
N ILE A 10 -22.49 -15.75 7.85
CA ILE A 10 -23.51 -14.85 8.42
C ILE A 10 -22.92 -14.02 9.57
N PHE A 11 -22.12 -14.64 10.45
CA PHE A 11 -21.45 -13.93 11.52
C PHE A 11 -20.49 -12.87 10.98
N HIS A 12 -19.67 -13.18 9.99
CA HIS A 12 -18.76 -12.22 9.36
C HIS A 12 -19.50 -11.01 8.77
N GLU A 13 -20.65 -11.22 8.12
CA GLU A 13 -21.49 -10.12 7.62
C GLU A 13 -22.04 -9.25 8.77
N ASN A 14 -22.51 -9.86 9.86
CA ASN A 14 -22.96 -9.11 11.03
C ASN A 14 -21.83 -8.26 11.65
N VAL A 15 -20.60 -8.77 11.67
CA VAL A 15 -19.43 -7.99 12.15
C VAL A 15 -19.17 -6.78 11.25
N LYS A 16 -19.27 -6.94 9.92
CA LYS A 16 -19.15 -5.82 8.97
C LYS A 16 -20.22 -4.75 9.21
N ASP A 17 -21.46 -5.17 9.49
CA ASP A 17 -22.56 -4.24 9.77
C ASP A 17 -22.31 -3.43 11.05
N VAL A 18 -21.79 -4.06 12.10
CA VAL A 18 -21.40 -3.39 13.35
C VAL A 18 -20.24 -2.41 13.12
N SER A 19 -19.24 -2.78 12.33
CA SER A 19 -18.15 -1.88 11.94
C SER A 19 -18.66 -0.66 11.16
N ARG A 20 -19.61 -0.88 10.23
CA ARG A 20 -20.25 0.22 9.47
C ARG A 20 -21.07 1.14 10.37
N LEU A 21 -21.72 0.58 11.39
CA LEU A 21 -22.43 1.37 12.41
C LEU A 21 -21.48 2.25 13.21
N LEU A 22 -20.33 1.71 13.64
CA LEU A 22 -19.31 2.50 14.35
C LEU A 22 -18.77 3.64 13.48
N GLN A 23 -18.50 3.40 12.19
CA GLN A 23 -18.09 4.45 11.25
C GLN A 23 -19.12 5.58 11.15
N LYS A 24 -20.40 5.23 11.03
CA LYS A 24 -21.50 6.21 11.02
C LYS A 24 -21.58 6.98 12.33
N LEU A 25 -21.39 6.29 13.47
CA LEU A 25 -21.44 6.91 14.79
C LEU A 25 -20.33 7.95 14.99
N VAL A 26 -19.10 7.64 14.56
CA VAL A 26 -17.96 8.58 14.62
C VAL A 26 -18.20 9.85 13.78
N SER A 27 -19.03 9.73 12.73
CA SER A 27 -19.40 10.86 11.86
C SER A 27 -20.56 11.72 12.38
N ILE A 28 -21.15 11.41 13.55
CA ILE A 28 -22.26 12.18 14.11
C ILE A 28 -21.78 13.57 14.58
N ASN A 29 -22.58 14.61 14.26
CA ASN A 29 -22.31 15.99 14.65
C ASN A 29 -22.35 16.23 16.17
N ASN A 30 -23.19 15.49 16.90
CA ASN A 30 -23.28 15.57 18.35
C ASN A 30 -22.12 14.81 19.02
N ARG A 31 -21.06 15.56 19.37
CA ARG A 31 -19.87 15.00 20.02
C ARG A 31 -20.12 14.49 21.44
N ALA A 32 -21.07 15.06 22.18
CA ALA A 32 -21.37 14.61 23.55
C ALA A 32 -21.92 13.18 23.54
N LEU A 33 -22.92 12.92 22.68
CA LEU A 33 -23.47 11.58 22.49
C LEU A 33 -22.43 10.58 21.99
N LEU A 34 -21.55 11.02 21.09
CA LEU A 34 -20.45 10.19 20.60
C LEU A 34 -19.54 9.77 21.75
N TYR A 35 -19.05 10.70 22.58
CA TYR A 35 -18.12 10.36 23.67
C TYR A 35 -18.75 9.45 24.72
N ASP A 36 -20.05 9.60 25.01
CA ASP A 36 -20.76 8.75 25.96
C ASP A 36 -20.89 7.30 25.46
N ILE A 37 -21.10 7.11 24.15
CA ILE A 37 -21.42 5.80 23.56
C ILE A 37 -20.21 5.13 22.91
N TYR A 38 -19.19 5.89 22.51
CA TYR A 38 -18.07 5.42 21.70
C TYR A 38 -17.36 4.23 22.33
N ASN A 39 -17.03 4.30 23.63
CA ASN A 39 -16.29 3.23 24.31
C ASN A 39 -17.07 1.90 24.25
N TYR A 40 -18.39 1.93 24.48
CA TYR A 40 -19.22 0.73 24.44
C TYR A 40 -19.29 0.10 23.03
N ILE A 41 -19.50 0.92 22.00
CA ILE A 41 -19.61 0.40 20.62
C ILE A 41 -18.23 -0.03 20.09
N ASN A 42 -17.18 0.70 20.45
CA ASN A 42 -15.82 0.34 20.09
C ASN A 42 -15.39 -0.99 20.72
N ASP A 43 -15.74 -1.22 21.98
CA ASP A 43 -15.45 -2.48 22.68
C ASP A 43 -16.20 -3.67 22.05
N ILE A 44 -17.48 -3.50 21.71
CA ILE A 44 -18.27 -4.52 21.00
C ILE A 44 -17.67 -4.80 19.62
N ASN A 45 -17.36 -3.75 18.86
CA ASN A 45 -16.80 -3.88 17.52
C ASN A 45 -15.45 -4.60 17.54
N SER A 46 -14.56 -4.23 18.47
CA SER A 46 -13.24 -4.85 18.63
C SER A 46 -13.36 -6.33 19.00
N THR A 47 -14.27 -6.66 19.91
CA THR A 47 -14.58 -8.03 20.32
C THR A 47 -15.11 -8.88 19.16
N PHE A 48 -16.03 -8.33 18.37
CA PHE A 48 -16.60 -9.04 17.23
C PHE A 48 -15.59 -9.28 16.11
N ILE A 49 -14.72 -8.29 15.84
CA ILE A 49 -13.60 -8.46 14.90
C ILE A 49 -12.66 -9.57 15.37
N LEU A 50 -12.36 -9.64 16.66
CA LEU A 50 -11.52 -10.69 17.23
C LEU A 50 -12.17 -12.08 17.05
N CYS A 51 -13.44 -12.22 17.39
CA CYS A 51 -14.18 -13.47 17.19
C CYS A 51 -14.23 -13.88 15.71
N SER A 52 -14.41 -12.91 14.81
CA SER A 52 -14.41 -13.12 13.36
C SER A 52 -13.05 -13.64 12.86
N LYS A 53 -11.94 -13.03 13.30
CA LYS A 53 -10.58 -13.49 12.99
C LYS A 53 -10.32 -14.90 13.52
N TYR A 54 -10.80 -15.21 14.72
CA TYR A 54 -10.67 -16.55 15.31
C TYR A 54 -11.43 -17.60 14.48
N LEU A 55 -12.63 -17.30 13.99
CA LEU A 55 -13.38 -18.21 13.12
C LEU A 55 -12.67 -18.47 11.79
N TYR A 56 -12.07 -17.45 11.18
CA TYR A 56 -11.24 -17.63 9.98
C TYR A 56 -10.03 -18.53 10.27
N TRP A 57 -9.38 -18.34 11.42
CA TRP A 57 -8.26 -19.19 11.85
C TRP A 57 -8.67 -20.66 12.01
N ILE A 58 -9.87 -20.95 12.53
CA ILE A 58 -10.41 -22.31 12.61
C ILE A 58 -10.66 -22.93 11.22
N ASP A 59 -11.20 -22.16 10.25
CA ASP A 59 -11.46 -22.71 8.90
C ASP A 59 -10.16 -23.12 8.20
N ASP A 60 -9.09 -22.36 8.44
CA ASP A 60 -7.78 -22.57 7.82
C ASP A 60 -6.97 -23.69 8.50
N ASN A 61 -7.11 -23.85 9.82
CA ASN A 61 -6.27 -24.75 10.64
C ASN A 61 -6.95 -26.04 11.12
N GLN A 62 -7.86 -26.63 10.33
CA GLN A 62 -8.67 -27.83 10.68
C GLN A 62 -7.93 -29.10 11.17
N LYS A 63 -6.59 -29.09 11.31
CA LYS A 63 -5.75 -30.24 11.70
C LYS A 63 -5.11 -30.19 13.09
N HIS A 64 -5.24 -29.11 13.86
CA HIS A 64 -4.62 -29.02 15.20
C HIS A 64 -5.66 -28.85 16.31
N SER A 65 -6.34 -29.95 16.65
CA SER A 65 -7.29 -30.02 17.77
C SER A 65 -6.63 -30.16 19.16
N SER A 66 -5.30 -30.01 19.28
CA SER A 66 -4.56 -30.36 20.51
C SER A 66 -3.85 -29.21 21.22
N VAL A 67 -4.08 -27.93 20.86
CA VAL A 67 -3.39 -26.81 21.53
C VAL A 67 -4.18 -26.24 22.72
N PHE A 68 -5.41 -26.70 22.98
CA PHE A 68 -6.28 -26.07 23.98
C PHE A 68 -6.67 -27.05 25.08
N MET A 69 -5.76 -27.26 26.03
CA MET A 69 -6.11 -27.80 27.34
C MET A 69 -5.99 -26.68 28.38
N SER A 70 -7.16 -26.34 28.93
CA SER A 70 -7.45 -25.93 30.31
C SER A 70 -6.37 -25.14 31.07
N GLY A 71 -6.68 -23.89 31.38
CA GLY A 71 -6.06 -23.16 32.49
C GLY A 71 -7.17 -22.53 33.32
N ASP A 72 -7.19 -22.83 34.61
CA ASP A 72 -8.18 -22.42 35.58
C ASP A 72 -8.36 -20.88 35.61
N GLU A 73 -9.53 -20.39 35.20
CA GLU A 73 -9.86 -18.95 35.29
C GLU A 73 -10.66 -18.66 36.57
N GLU A 74 -10.16 -17.72 37.39
CA GLU A 74 -10.82 -17.32 38.62
C GLU A 74 -12.12 -16.51 38.37
N PRO A 75 -13.20 -16.71 39.17
CA PRO A 75 -14.54 -16.19 38.89
C PRO A 75 -14.69 -14.67 38.74
N TRP A 76 -13.74 -13.88 39.25
CA TRP A 76 -13.78 -12.41 39.26
C TRP A 76 -13.08 -11.75 38.06
N SER A 77 -12.49 -12.54 37.15
CA SER A 77 -11.85 -12.02 35.92
C SER A 77 -12.84 -11.67 34.80
N LYS A 78 -14.10 -12.15 34.92
CA LYS A 78 -15.10 -11.99 33.86
C LYS A 78 -15.63 -10.56 33.81
N ARG A 79 -15.24 -9.81 32.77
CA ARG A 79 -15.94 -8.57 32.41
C ARG A 79 -17.36 -8.97 31.99
N GLY A 80 -18.39 -8.45 32.64
CA GLY A 80 -19.77 -8.69 32.23
C GLY A 80 -20.16 -7.93 30.96
N GLY A 81 -21.31 -8.29 30.40
CA GLY A 81 -21.90 -7.63 29.23
C GLY A 81 -21.58 -8.33 27.90
N LEU A 82 -22.22 -7.89 26.82
CA LEU A 82 -22.17 -8.55 25.51
C LEU A 82 -20.73 -8.83 25.03
N ALA A 83 -19.84 -7.85 25.14
CA ALA A 83 -18.44 -8.04 24.75
C ALA A 83 -17.78 -9.14 25.59
N GLY A 84 -17.92 -9.09 26.92
CA GLY A 84 -17.38 -10.10 27.83
C GLY A 84 -17.90 -11.52 27.54
N ASP A 85 -19.20 -11.68 27.31
CA ASP A 85 -19.80 -12.98 27.01
C ASP A 85 -19.25 -13.60 25.71
N PHE A 86 -18.92 -12.77 24.71
CA PHE A 86 -18.28 -13.23 23.47
C PHE A 86 -16.80 -13.54 23.64
N LEU A 87 -16.12 -12.81 24.52
CA LEU A 87 -14.72 -13.06 24.86
C LEU A 87 -14.55 -14.39 25.61
N ASP A 88 -15.50 -14.71 26.50
CA ASP A 88 -15.57 -15.99 27.21
C ASP A 88 -15.72 -17.21 26.26
N LEU A 89 -16.18 -17.00 25.02
CA LEU A 89 -16.25 -18.06 24.00
C LEU A 89 -14.90 -18.35 23.34
N LEU A 90 -13.91 -17.47 23.51
CA LEU A 90 -12.57 -17.62 22.95
C LEU A 90 -11.68 -18.40 23.94
N PRO A 91 -10.92 -19.42 23.49
CA PRO A 91 -10.09 -20.24 24.37
C PRO A 91 -8.75 -19.56 24.72
N ILE A 92 -8.77 -18.30 25.13
CA ILE A 92 -7.56 -17.48 25.32
C ILE A 92 -7.59 -16.81 26.70
N GLY A 93 -6.87 -17.39 27.66
CA GLY A 93 -6.88 -16.96 29.06
C GLY A 93 -6.08 -15.69 29.39
N ASP A 94 -5.62 -14.90 28.42
CA ASP A 94 -4.91 -13.64 28.72
C ASP A 94 -5.12 -12.54 27.67
N PHE A 95 -6.21 -11.77 27.87
CA PHE A 95 -6.65 -10.68 26.99
C PHE A 95 -5.66 -9.53 26.86
N GLN A 96 -4.81 -9.30 27.86
CA GLN A 96 -3.88 -8.18 27.88
C GLN A 96 -2.73 -8.32 26.89
N SER A 97 -2.44 -9.54 26.43
CA SER A 97 -1.42 -9.80 25.41
C SER A 97 -1.88 -9.44 23.99
N LEU A 98 -3.19 -9.59 23.70
CA LEU A 98 -3.80 -9.30 22.40
C LEU A 98 -4.21 -7.84 22.27
N MET A 99 -4.61 -7.19 23.37
CA MET A 99 -5.01 -5.78 23.41
C MET A 99 -3.82 -4.87 23.74
N LYS A 100 -2.70 -5.00 23.02
CA LYS A 100 -1.69 -3.93 23.05
C LYS A 100 -2.36 -2.63 22.56
N PRO A 101 -2.17 -1.50 23.27
CA PRO A 101 -2.76 -0.22 22.88
C PRO A 101 -2.14 0.19 21.53
N GLY A 102 -2.92 0.02 20.48
CA GLY A 102 -2.47 0.14 19.08
C GLY A 102 -3.42 -0.54 18.10
N LEU A 103 -4.27 -1.47 18.56
CA LEU A 103 -5.28 -2.14 17.73
C LEU A 103 -6.59 -1.33 17.55
N ASN A 104 -6.60 -0.05 17.93
CA ASN A 104 -7.67 0.87 17.58
C ASN A 104 -7.50 1.38 16.15
N SER A 105 -7.83 0.54 15.18
CA SER A 105 -8.13 0.94 13.81
C SER A 105 -8.77 -0.27 13.15
N LEU A 106 -9.83 -0.06 12.37
CA LEU A 106 -10.15 -0.95 11.27
C LEU A 106 -8.86 -1.07 10.45
N SER A 107 -8.03 -2.08 10.72
CA SER A 107 -6.78 -2.26 10.00
C SER A 107 -7.18 -2.53 8.56
N ASN A 108 -6.91 -1.59 7.67
CA ASN A 108 -7.01 -1.86 6.25
C ASN A 108 -6.04 -3.03 6.00
N ILE A 109 -6.57 -4.18 5.57
CA ILE A 109 -5.70 -5.28 5.14
C ILE A 109 -5.32 -4.90 3.73
N PHE A 110 -4.01 -4.88 3.50
CA PHE A 110 -3.44 -4.56 2.21
C PHE A 110 -2.96 -5.86 1.57
N PHE A 111 -3.29 -6.04 0.30
CA PHE A 111 -2.86 -7.18 -0.50
C PHE A 111 -1.80 -6.72 -1.49
N ILE A 112 -0.63 -7.34 -1.44
CA ILE A 112 0.43 -7.13 -2.43
C ILE A 112 0.30 -8.24 -3.47
N ARG A 113 0.09 -7.88 -4.72
CA ARG A 113 -0.03 -8.82 -5.84
C ARG A 113 0.69 -8.33 -7.09
N PRO A 114 1.03 -9.20 -8.06
CA PRO A 114 1.55 -8.77 -9.35
C PRO A 114 0.56 -7.88 -10.12
N ILE A 115 1.08 -6.93 -10.90
CA ILE A 115 0.27 -6.06 -11.75
C ILE A 115 -0.29 -6.85 -12.94
N THR A 116 -1.55 -6.58 -13.29
CA THR A 116 -2.24 -7.17 -14.43
C THR A 116 -2.66 -6.10 -15.44
N SER A 117 -3.00 -6.51 -16.67
CA SER A 117 -3.49 -5.58 -17.70
C SER A 117 -4.77 -4.84 -17.32
N ASN A 118 -5.56 -5.40 -16.39
CA ASN A 118 -6.78 -4.77 -15.90
C ASN A 118 -6.50 -3.54 -15.01
N ASP A 119 -5.30 -3.47 -14.41
CA ASP A 119 -4.94 -2.40 -13.48
C ASP A 119 -4.57 -1.09 -14.18
N HIS A 120 -4.42 -1.09 -15.51
CA HIS A 120 -3.93 0.07 -16.26
C HIS A 120 -4.81 1.30 -16.01
N ALA A 121 -6.14 1.16 -16.09
CA ALA A 121 -7.05 2.28 -15.85
C ALA A 121 -6.94 2.84 -14.42
N SER A 122 -6.86 1.94 -13.43
CA SER A 122 -6.73 2.30 -12.01
C SER A 122 -5.38 2.96 -11.70
N MET A 123 -4.29 2.52 -12.33
CA MET A 123 -2.96 3.13 -12.18
C MET A 123 -2.94 4.56 -12.72
N TYR A 124 -3.57 4.80 -13.88
CA TYR A 124 -3.68 6.14 -14.47
C TYR A 124 -4.52 7.08 -13.59
N ALA A 125 -5.62 6.58 -13.03
CA ALA A 125 -6.44 7.33 -12.08
C ALA A 125 -5.66 7.66 -10.81
N LEU A 126 -4.90 6.71 -10.26
CA LEU A 126 -4.11 6.92 -9.05
C LEU A 126 -2.96 7.90 -9.27
N CYS A 127 -2.25 7.83 -10.40
CA CYS A 127 -1.20 8.80 -10.74
C CYS A 127 -1.77 10.21 -10.90
N THR A 128 -2.96 10.32 -11.47
CA THR A 128 -3.70 11.57 -11.58
C THR A 128 -4.03 12.14 -10.19
N THR A 129 -4.59 11.32 -9.30
CA THR A 129 -4.91 11.71 -7.91
C THR A 129 -3.68 12.13 -7.12
N ILE A 130 -2.59 11.36 -7.20
CA ILE A 130 -1.29 11.72 -6.60
C ILE A 130 -0.83 13.07 -7.14
N SER A 131 -0.87 13.30 -8.45
CA SER A 131 -0.41 14.55 -9.06
C SER A 131 -1.20 15.78 -8.57
N TYR A 132 -2.51 15.63 -8.31
CA TYR A 132 -3.33 16.71 -7.73
C TYR A 132 -3.01 17.00 -6.25
N GLN A 133 -2.52 16.02 -5.50
CA GLN A 133 -2.17 16.20 -4.07
C GLN A 133 -0.87 17.00 -3.87
N TYR A 134 -0.03 17.14 -4.90
CA TYR A 134 1.31 17.77 -4.83
C TYR A 134 1.39 19.16 -5.49
N ASP A 135 0.27 19.90 -5.57
CA ASP A 135 0.21 21.34 -5.95
C ASP A 135 0.95 21.67 -7.27
N ILE A 136 0.40 21.22 -8.40
CA ILE A 136 0.63 21.89 -9.68
C ILE A 136 -0.69 22.56 -10.08
N ASP A 137 -0.63 23.80 -10.54
CA ASP A 137 -1.74 24.71 -10.81
C ASP A 137 -2.95 24.09 -11.54
N HIS A 138 -4.08 24.82 -11.53
CA HIS A 138 -5.35 24.59 -12.26
C HIS A 138 -5.24 24.18 -13.75
N LEU A 139 -4.05 24.14 -14.35
CA LEU A 139 -3.72 23.61 -15.66
C LEU A 139 -3.69 22.05 -15.72
N ILE A 140 -3.56 21.34 -14.58
CA ILE A 140 -3.46 19.87 -14.57
C ILE A 140 -4.66 19.18 -15.24
N ASN A 141 -5.88 19.73 -15.18
CA ASN A 141 -7.05 19.05 -15.76
C ASN A 141 -6.91 18.72 -17.25
N GLN A 142 -6.14 19.52 -18.01
CA GLN A 142 -5.86 19.27 -19.43
C GLN A 142 -4.63 18.38 -19.67
N TYR A 143 -3.65 18.38 -18.74
CA TYR A 143 -2.38 17.65 -18.85
C TYR A 143 -2.29 16.39 -17.99
N SER A 144 -3.32 16.07 -17.21
CA SER A 144 -3.35 14.91 -16.30
C SER A 144 -3.09 13.59 -17.01
N GLN A 145 -3.72 13.41 -18.18
CA GLN A 145 -3.52 12.22 -18.99
C GLN A 145 -2.13 12.22 -19.64
N ILE A 146 -1.61 13.39 -20.02
CA ILE A 146 -0.27 13.57 -20.60
C ILE A 146 0.80 13.23 -19.57
N LEU A 147 0.63 13.66 -18.31
CA LEU A 147 1.50 13.31 -17.20
C LEU A 147 1.47 11.82 -16.89
N ALA A 148 0.27 11.23 -16.83
CA ALA A 148 0.14 9.79 -16.62
C ALA A 148 0.79 8.98 -17.75
N ASP A 149 0.66 9.40 -19.02
CA ASP A 149 1.37 8.78 -20.14
C ASP A 149 2.89 9.01 -20.06
N LYS A 150 3.33 10.23 -19.72
CA LYS A 150 4.75 10.53 -19.51
C LYS A 150 5.35 9.63 -18.44
N ILE A 151 4.63 9.41 -17.34
CA ILE A 151 5.15 8.71 -16.15
C ILE A 151 4.92 7.20 -16.24
N ILE A 152 3.68 6.74 -16.37
CA ILE A 152 3.29 5.32 -16.37
C ILE A 152 3.41 4.72 -17.77
N GLY A 153 3.00 5.45 -18.81
CA GLY A 153 2.94 4.93 -20.18
C GLY A 153 4.27 4.34 -20.67
N ARG A 154 5.40 4.95 -20.29
CA ARG A 154 6.75 4.42 -20.57
C ARG A 154 7.05 3.06 -19.92
N TYR A 155 6.48 2.76 -18.75
CA TYR A 155 6.65 1.47 -18.09
C TYR A 155 5.69 0.41 -18.62
N LEU A 156 4.51 0.83 -19.09
CA LEU A 156 3.49 -0.08 -19.64
C LEU A 156 3.64 -0.32 -21.14
N SER A 157 4.53 0.43 -21.82
CA SER A 157 4.82 0.22 -23.24
C SER A 157 5.38 -1.18 -23.47
N SER A 158 4.71 -1.92 -24.37
CA SER A 158 4.87 -3.36 -24.66
C SER A 158 6.30 -3.84 -24.94
N SER A 159 7.26 -2.94 -25.13
CA SER A 159 8.65 -3.27 -25.49
C SER A 159 9.54 -3.61 -24.29
N LEU A 160 9.11 -3.32 -23.05
CA LEU A 160 9.87 -3.54 -21.81
C LEU A 160 9.10 -4.37 -20.77
N ASN A 161 8.18 -5.24 -21.20
CA ASN A 161 7.32 -6.10 -20.36
C ASN A 161 8.11 -7.08 -19.46
N ASN A 162 8.82 -6.56 -18.47
CA ASN A 162 9.30 -7.29 -17.30
C ASN A 162 8.31 -7.03 -16.15
N VAL A 163 7.05 -7.40 -16.38
CA VAL A 163 5.96 -7.32 -15.38
C VAL A 163 6.28 -8.20 -14.15
N ASN A 164 7.24 -9.11 -14.27
CA ASN A 164 7.63 -10.08 -13.24
C ASN A 164 8.06 -9.44 -11.91
N ASN A 165 8.47 -8.17 -11.91
CA ASN A 165 8.95 -7.46 -10.73
C ASN A 165 8.04 -6.26 -10.36
N CYS A 166 6.88 -6.10 -11.00
CA CYS A 166 5.94 -5.02 -10.71
C CYS A 166 4.78 -5.50 -9.83
N TYR A 167 4.46 -4.74 -8.78
CA TYR A 167 3.44 -5.12 -7.79
C TYR A 167 2.42 -4.01 -7.57
N ALA A 168 1.16 -4.39 -7.40
CA ALA A 168 0.05 -3.56 -6.96
C ALA A 168 -0.22 -3.78 -5.46
N ILE A 169 -0.72 -2.74 -4.80
CA ILE A 169 -1.20 -2.74 -3.42
C ILE A 169 -2.69 -2.41 -3.45
N ASP A 170 -3.52 -3.38 -3.08
CA ASP A 170 -4.96 -3.20 -2.97
C ASP A 170 -5.40 -3.14 -1.50
N ASN A 171 -6.43 -2.35 -1.21
CA ASN A 171 -7.11 -2.35 0.10
C ASN A 171 -8.13 -3.49 0.21
N ASN A 172 -8.67 -3.68 1.42
CA ASN A 172 -9.83 -4.54 1.74
C ASN A 172 -11.02 -4.44 0.78
N GLU A 173 -11.17 -3.31 0.09
CA GLU A 173 -12.28 -3.01 -0.82
C GLU A 173 -11.89 -3.19 -2.31
N ASP A 174 -10.79 -3.90 -2.59
CA ASP A 174 -10.22 -4.09 -3.94
C ASP A 174 -9.89 -2.78 -4.67
N ASN A 175 -9.72 -1.70 -3.91
CA ASN A 175 -9.30 -0.41 -4.42
C ASN A 175 -7.77 -0.36 -4.48
N LEU A 176 -7.22 -0.04 -5.66
CA LEU A 176 -5.78 0.15 -5.85
C LEU A 176 -5.33 1.38 -5.06
N CYS A 177 -4.44 1.17 -4.09
CA CYS A 177 -3.93 2.20 -3.18
C CYS A 177 -2.46 2.54 -3.42
N GLY A 178 -1.77 1.69 -4.16
CA GLY A 178 -0.46 1.98 -4.68
C GLY A 178 0.04 0.90 -5.62
N PHE A 179 1.14 1.17 -6.29
CA PHE A 179 1.82 0.22 -7.14
C PHE A 179 3.30 0.59 -7.25
N VAL A 180 4.12 -0.41 -7.59
CA VAL A 180 5.55 -0.25 -7.80
C VAL A 180 5.92 -0.81 -9.16
N LEU A 181 6.64 0.02 -9.89
CA LEU A 181 7.18 -0.29 -11.21
C LEU A 181 8.69 -0.41 -11.11
N THR A 182 9.21 -1.50 -11.67
CA THR A 182 10.65 -1.79 -11.63
C THR A 182 11.14 -2.11 -13.01
N ILE A 183 12.36 -1.67 -13.30
CA ILE A 183 13.04 -1.94 -14.57
C ILE A 183 14.43 -2.44 -14.26
N ASN A 184 14.75 -3.62 -14.78
CA ASN A 184 16.00 -4.31 -14.49
C ASN A 184 17.23 -3.69 -15.17
N GLU A 185 17.04 -3.09 -16.36
CA GLU A 185 18.12 -2.49 -17.16
C GLU A 185 17.80 -1.01 -17.45
N SER A 186 18.18 -0.14 -16.52
CA SER A 186 17.88 1.30 -16.59
C SER A 186 18.52 2.01 -17.79
N GLU A 187 19.76 1.66 -18.17
CA GLU A 187 20.46 2.32 -19.28
C GLU A 187 19.74 2.07 -20.62
N LYS A 188 19.33 0.81 -20.89
CA LYS A 188 18.55 0.48 -22.08
C LYS A 188 17.19 1.17 -22.07
N TYR A 189 16.60 1.31 -20.89
CA TYR A 189 15.32 1.98 -20.70
C TYR A 189 15.39 3.47 -20.99
N ASP A 190 16.41 4.18 -20.49
CA ASP A 190 16.55 5.61 -20.71
C ASP A 190 16.84 5.90 -22.20
N LYS A 191 17.66 5.06 -22.87
CA LYS A 191 17.83 5.10 -24.34
C LYS A 191 16.52 4.82 -25.10
N PHE A 192 15.71 3.88 -24.62
CA PHE A 192 14.40 3.60 -25.21
C PHE A 192 13.46 4.80 -25.10
N ILE A 193 13.45 5.47 -23.96
CA ILE A 193 12.62 6.66 -23.75
C ILE A 193 13.00 7.74 -24.77
N GLN A 194 14.28 8.05 -24.87
CA GLN A 194 14.77 9.11 -25.75
C GLN A 194 14.52 8.85 -27.23
N THR A 195 14.69 7.60 -27.66
CA THR A 195 14.64 7.27 -29.09
C THR A 195 13.25 6.89 -29.58
N LYS A 196 12.39 6.34 -28.75
CA LYS A 196 11.09 5.79 -29.18
C LYS A 196 9.90 6.38 -28.44
N TRP A 197 9.99 6.50 -27.12
CA TRP A 197 8.83 6.92 -26.33
C TRP A 197 8.53 8.41 -26.48
N ILE A 198 9.56 9.26 -26.46
CA ILE A 198 9.40 10.71 -26.65
C ILE A 198 8.79 11.01 -28.03
N GLU A 199 9.22 10.32 -29.08
CA GLU A 199 8.64 10.43 -30.42
C GLU A 199 7.14 10.05 -30.43
N GLN A 200 6.77 8.93 -29.81
CA GLN A 200 5.37 8.50 -29.68
C GLN A 200 4.51 9.51 -28.90
N LEU A 201 5.07 10.14 -27.87
CA LEU A 201 4.37 11.18 -27.12
C LEU A 201 4.18 12.45 -27.93
N HIS A 202 5.16 12.86 -28.73
CA HIS A 202 5.02 14.00 -29.64
C HIS A 202 3.97 13.77 -30.72
N GLU A 203 3.90 12.56 -31.28
CA GLU A 203 2.85 12.19 -32.23
C GLU A 203 1.45 12.23 -31.58
N LYS A 204 1.35 11.75 -30.34
CA LYS A 204 0.08 11.73 -29.59
C LYS A 204 -0.33 13.12 -29.09
N TYR A 205 0.63 13.99 -28.78
CA TYR A 205 0.44 15.30 -28.16
C TYR A 205 1.27 16.41 -28.85
N PRO A 206 0.88 16.83 -30.06
CA PRO A 206 1.65 17.81 -30.85
C PRO A 206 1.62 19.24 -30.29
N ASN A 207 0.67 19.55 -29.39
CA ASN A 207 0.47 20.91 -28.84
C ASN A 207 1.25 21.18 -27.55
N VAL A 208 2.12 20.26 -27.13
CA VAL A 208 2.88 20.36 -25.87
C VAL A 208 4.31 20.77 -26.19
N ASP A 209 4.87 21.67 -25.37
CA ASP A 209 6.25 22.14 -25.52
C ASP A 209 7.25 20.98 -25.52
N GLN A 210 8.28 21.08 -26.37
CA GLN A 210 9.26 20.00 -26.55
C GLN A 210 10.01 19.66 -25.25
N ASN A 211 10.30 20.66 -24.44
CA ASN A 211 11.01 20.50 -23.17
C ASN A 211 10.18 19.75 -22.12
N PHE A 212 8.85 19.63 -22.31
CA PHE A 212 8.00 18.94 -21.35
C PHE A 212 8.28 17.44 -21.30
N PHE A 213 8.79 16.84 -22.38
CA PHE A 213 9.08 15.41 -22.46
C PHE A 213 10.54 15.05 -22.22
N GLU A 214 11.39 16.04 -21.90
CA GLU A 214 12.81 15.80 -21.62
C GLU A 214 12.99 14.78 -20.49
N LEU A 215 13.93 13.87 -20.73
CA LEU A 215 14.34 12.84 -19.79
C LEU A 215 15.63 13.30 -19.11
N ILE A 216 15.61 13.32 -17.78
CA ILE A 216 16.81 13.50 -16.97
C ILE A 216 17.55 12.16 -16.95
N GLU A 217 18.72 12.12 -17.57
CA GLU A 217 19.60 10.95 -17.55
C GLU A 217 20.31 10.82 -16.21
N CYS A 218 20.41 9.59 -15.70
CA CYS A 218 21.29 9.30 -14.58
C CYS A 218 22.76 9.24 -15.05
N PRO A 219 23.73 9.64 -14.20
CA PRO A 219 25.14 9.44 -14.48
C PRO A 219 25.51 7.98 -14.71
N GLN A 220 26.46 7.70 -15.62
CA GLN A 220 26.83 6.32 -16.02
C GLN A 220 27.20 5.39 -14.84
N TRP A 221 27.91 5.92 -13.83
CA TRP A 221 28.34 5.14 -12.66
C TRP A 221 27.16 4.60 -11.84
N ILE A 222 25.96 5.18 -11.96
CA ILE A 222 24.74 4.64 -11.34
C ILE A 222 24.27 3.40 -12.06
N TYR A 223 24.32 3.36 -13.39
CA TYR A 223 23.94 2.17 -14.14
C TYR A 223 24.86 0.99 -13.83
N ASP A 224 26.15 1.29 -13.64
CA ASP A 224 27.18 0.29 -13.30
C ASP A 224 26.99 -0.29 -11.89
N GLN A 225 26.57 0.53 -10.92
CA GLN A 225 26.39 0.09 -9.52
C GLN A 225 24.97 -0.40 -9.20
N TYR A 226 23.96 0.21 -9.82
CA TYR A 226 22.54 0.03 -9.54
C TYR A 226 21.76 -0.04 -10.85
N SER A 227 21.86 -1.16 -11.57
CA SER A 227 21.22 -1.33 -12.88
C SER A 227 19.69 -1.30 -12.82
N VAL A 228 19.10 -1.57 -11.65
CA VAL A 228 17.64 -1.60 -11.45
C VAL A 228 17.10 -0.23 -11.09
N ARG A 229 16.09 0.24 -11.81
CA ARG A 229 15.32 1.46 -11.49
C ARG A 229 13.98 1.11 -10.86
N ILE A 230 13.63 1.76 -9.75
CA ILE A 230 12.36 1.54 -9.03
C ILE A 230 11.58 2.85 -8.89
N GLN A 231 10.31 2.82 -9.23
CA GLN A 231 9.37 3.93 -9.02
C GLN A 231 8.16 3.44 -8.22
N ILE A 232 7.93 4.07 -7.07
CA ILE A 232 6.83 3.74 -6.15
C ILE A 232 5.77 4.83 -6.23
N PHE A 233 4.53 4.43 -6.47
CA PHE A 233 3.35 5.29 -6.45
C PHE A 233 2.41 4.80 -5.37
N ILE A 234 2.27 5.54 -4.28
CA ILE A 234 1.38 5.18 -3.17
C ILE A 234 0.63 6.42 -2.74
N ASP A 235 -0.67 6.27 -2.46
CA ASP A 235 -1.47 7.33 -1.89
C ASP A 235 -1.11 7.51 -0.40
N LEU A 236 -0.24 8.49 -0.13
CA LEU A 236 0.23 8.83 1.22
C LEU A 236 -0.86 9.47 2.11
N ALA A 237 -2.06 9.73 1.58
CA ALA A 237 -3.19 10.21 2.37
C ALA A 237 -3.81 9.13 3.27
N ILE A 238 -3.52 7.85 3.03
CA ILE A 238 -3.92 6.74 3.91
C ILE A 238 -3.08 6.81 5.20
N LYS A 239 -3.63 6.41 6.36
CA LYS A 239 -2.98 6.52 7.68
C LYS A 239 -1.49 6.12 7.62
N THR A 240 -0.62 7.05 8.00
CA THR A 240 0.84 6.96 7.78
C THR A 240 1.42 5.65 8.26
N ASP A 241 1.05 5.15 9.44
CA ASP A 241 1.73 4.00 10.01
C ASP A 241 1.46 2.68 9.25
N GLU A 242 0.27 2.56 8.65
CA GLU A 242 -0.12 1.35 7.91
C GLU A 242 0.59 1.29 6.55
N ILE A 243 0.67 2.42 5.83
CA ILE A 243 1.36 2.49 4.53
C ILE A 243 2.83 2.15 4.66
N TYR A 244 3.51 2.69 5.68
CA TYR A 244 4.96 2.49 5.85
C TYR A 244 5.28 1.01 6.11
N HIS A 245 4.44 0.32 6.87
CA HIS A 245 4.58 -1.13 7.08
C HIS A 245 4.37 -1.94 5.80
N VAL A 246 3.36 -1.57 4.99
CA VAL A 246 3.09 -2.22 3.70
C VAL A 246 4.24 -1.96 2.71
N GLY A 247 4.75 -0.73 2.67
CA GLY A 247 5.91 -0.35 1.88
C GLY A 247 7.14 -1.17 2.23
N CYS A 248 7.43 -1.37 3.52
CA CYS A 248 8.53 -2.22 3.97
C CYS A 248 8.37 -3.67 3.53
N LYS A 249 7.16 -4.24 3.62
CA LYS A 249 6.88 -5.60 3.13
C LYS A 249 7.07 -5.71 1.62
N LEU A 250 6.54 -4.75 0.86
CA LEU A 250 6.68 -4.71 -0.58
C LEU A 250 8.15 -4.60 -0.98
N MET A 251 8.92 -3.72 -0.33
CA MET A 251 10.34 -3.57 -0.61
C MET A 251 11.13 -4.83 -0.26
N LYS A 252 10.77 -5.55 0.81
CA LYS A 252 11.39 -6.83 1.15
C LYS A 252 11.16 -7.88 0.06
N ILE A 253 9.91 -8.02 -0.42
CA ILE A 253 9.57 -8.93 -1.52
C ILE A 253 10.36 -8.57 -2.79
N LEU A 254 10.44 -7.28 -3.11
CA LEU A 254 11.19 -6.78 -4.26
C LEU A 254 12.68 -7.07 -4.16
N SER A 255 13.30 -6.75 -3.03
CA SER A 255 14.72 -6.99 -2.78
C SER A 255 15.06 -8.48 -2.85
N GLU A 256 14.23 -9.35 -2.27
CA GLU A 256 14.41 -10.80 -2.33
C GLU A 256 14.31 -11.32 -3.77
N ASN A 257 13.32 -10.88 -4.55
CA ASN A 257 13.14 -11.31 -5.95
C ASN A 257 14.28 -10.79 -6.85
N LEU A 258 14.67 -9.53 -6.71
CA LEU A 258 15.76 -8.94 -7.50
C LEU A 258 17.14 -9.51 -7.12
N SER A 259 17.37 -9.80 -5.84
CA SER A 259 18.59 -10.46 -5.37
C SER A 259 18.70 -11.88 -5.94
N GLN A 260 17.59 -12.64 -5.99
CA GLN A 260 17.56 -13.95 -6.65
C GLN A 260 17.87 -13.90 -8.15
N GLN A 261 17.53 -12.80 -8.82
CA GLN A 261 17.87 -12.53 -10.22
C GLN A 261 19.32 -12.05 -10.40
N GLY A 262 20.07 -11.83 -9.31
CA GLY A 262 21.48 -11.45 -9.33
C GLY A 262 21.76 -9.94 -9.32
N TYR A 263 20.75 -9.09 -9.09
CA TYR A 263 20.95 -7.64 -8.98
C TYR A 263 21.47 -7.27 -7.58
N GLY A 264 22.45 -6.34 -7.53
CA GLY A 264 23.08 -5.90 -6.28
C GLY A 264 22.40 -4.70 -5.59
N GLY A 265 21.45 -4.06 -6.26
CA GLY A 265 20.72 -2.91 -5.71
C GLY A 265 19.86 -2.21 -6.75
N CYS A 266 19.17 -1.15 -6.30
CA CYS A 266 18.34 -0.30 -7.14
C CYS A 266 18.55 1.19 -6.86
N HIS A 267 18.14 2.01 -7.83
CA HIS A 267 18.06 3.46 -7.70
C HIS A 267 16.65 3.99 -8.00
N ALA A 268 16.35 5.19 -7.50
CA ALA A 268 15.10 5.91 -7.73
C ALA A 268 15.39 7.41 -7.92
N LEU A 269 14.58 8.05 -8.77
CA LEU A 269 14.64 9.50 -9.01
C LEU A 269 13.39 10.15 -8.43
N LEU A 270 13.58 11.15 -7.58
CA LEU A 270 12.52 11.89 -6.92
C LEU A 270 12.69 13.39 -7.10
N ASP A 271 11.56 14.09 -7.10
CA ASP A 271 11.52 15.54 -6.98
C ASP A 271 11.71 15.93 -5.50
N GLU A 272 12.68 16.78 -5.22
CA GLU A 272 13.04 17.35 -3.92
C GLU A 272 11.84 18.06 -3.27
N ARG A 273 10.93 18.62 -4.08
CA ARG A 273 9.71 19.26 -3.58
C ARG A 273 8.78 18.26 -2.89
N ASN A 274 8.86 16.97 -3.23
CA ASN A 274 8.05 15.92 -2.64
C ASN A 274 8.68 15.35 -1.36
N VAL A 275 8.69 16.16 -0.31
CA VAL A 275 9.26 15.82 1.01
C VAL A 275 8.64 14.57 1.63
N CYS A 276 7.35 14.33 1.41
CA CYS A 276 6.65 13.16 1.94
C CYS A 276 7.15 11.87 1.29
N LEU A 277 7.26 11.86 -0.04
CA LEU A 277 7.78 10.71 -0.77
C LEU A 277 9.27 10.48 -0.47
N HIS A 278 10.06 11.55 -0.36
CA HIS A 278 11.47 11.44 0.05
C HIS A 278 11.63 10.76 1.41
N LYS A 279 10.89 11.21 2.43
CA LYS A 279 10.87 10.57 3.77
C LYS A 279 10.45 9.10 3.72
N PHE A 280 9.48 8.78 2.85
CA PHE A 280 9.03 7.40 2.66
C PHE A 280 10.15 6.52 2.10
N TYR A 281 10.88 6.96 1.07
CA TYR A 281 12.02 6.21 0.53
C TYR A 281 13.16 6.05 1.54
N LEU A 282 13.47 7.08 2.33
CA LEU A 282 14.45 6.99 3.41
C LEU A 282 14.03 5.93 4.45
N TYR A 283 12.75 5.87 4.80
CA TYR A 283 12.22 4.83 5.70
C TYR A 283 12.33 3.42 5.11
N LEU A 284 12.17 3.27 3.79
CA LEU A 284 12.41 2.00 3.10
C LEU A 284 13.89 1.60 3.05
N GLY A 285 14.81 2.46 3.53
CA GLY A 285 16.24 2.21 3.60
C GLY A 285 17.01 2.66 2.37
N PHE A 286 16.48 3.59 1.58
CA PHE A 286 17.26 4.28 0.55
C PHE A 286 18.16 5.35 1.18
N THR A 287 19.27 5.63 0.50
CA THR A 287 20.22 6.69 0.85
C THR A 287 20.31 7.70 -0.27
N ASP A 288 20.37 8.98 0.08
CA ASP A 288 20.68 10.07 -0.86
C ASP A 288 22.12 9.90 -1.35
N ILE A 289 22.32 9.80 -2.66
CA ILE A 289 23.68 9.70 -3.22
C ILE A 289 24.12 11.02 -3.83
N ALA A 290 23.26 11.66 -4.63
CA ALA A 290 23.60 12.88 -5.34
C ALA A 290 22.35 13.70 -5.68
N ASN A 291 22.51 15.02 -5.71
CA ASN A 291 21.59 15.90 -6.43
C ASN A 291 22.08 15.95 -7.87
N ILE A 292 21.28 15.43 -8.80
CA ILE A 292 21.70 15.29 -10.21
C ILE A 292 21.77 16.66 -10.88
N ASP A 293 20.95 17.62 -10.45
CA ASP A 293 21.00 19.00 -10.95
C ASP A 293 20.65 20.02 -9.87
N GLN A 294 21.38 21.15 -9.85
CA GLN A 294 21.10 22.29 -8.97
C GLN A 294 19.86 23.10 -9.40
N ASN A 295 19.36 22.90 -10.63
CA ASN A 295 18.27 23.67 -11.21
C ASN A 295 16.92 22.93 -11.25
N ASP A 296 16.93 21.59 -11.33
CA ASP A 296 15.71 20.80 -11.57
C ASP A 296 15.13 20.13 -10.32
N HIS A 297 15.67 20.45 -9.14
CA HIS A 297 15.15 19.95 -7.85
C HIS A 297 14.98 18.42 -7.84
N MET A 298 15.91 17.65 -8.43
CA MET A 298 15.83 16.18 -8.47
C MET A 298 16.90 15.53 -7.58
N ILE A 299 16.46 14.60 -6.73
CA ILE A 299 17.29 13.81 -5.83
C ILE A 299 17.39 12.39 -6.35
N LEU A 300 18.62 11.87 -6.36
CA LEU A 300 18.92 10.49 -6.65
C LEU A 300 19.12 9.69 -5.37
N LEU A 301 18.30 8.66 -5.25
CA LEU A 301 18.32 7.71 -4.15
C LEU A 301 18.81 6.36 -4.66
N ALA A 302 19.54 5.61 -3.81
CA ALA A 302 19.74 4.19 -4.05
C ALA A 302 19.68 3.36 -2.79
N LYS A 303 19.50 2.06 -3.00
CA LYS A 303 19.47 1.03 -1.97
C LYS A 303 20.18 -0.22 -2.48
N ARG A 304 21.02 -0.82 -1.64
CA ARG A 304 21.58 -2.16 -1.88
C ARG A 304 20.64 -3.24 -1.36
N PHE A 305 20.60 -4.38 -2.04
CA PHE A 305 19.80 -5.53 -1.63
C PHE A 305 20.51 -6.42 -0.62
#